data_AF-A0A1A7XGL4-F1
#
_entry.id   AF-A0A1A7XGL4-F1
#
_cell.length_a   1.000
_cell.length_b   1.000
_cell.length_c   1.000
_cell.angle_alpha   90.00
_cell.angle_beta   90.00
_cell.angle_gamma   90.00
#
_symmetry.space_group_name_H-M   'P 1'
#
loop_
_entity.id
_entity.type
_entity.pdbx_description
1 polymer ?
#
loop_
_entity_poly.entity_id
_entity_poly.type
_entity_poly.pdbx_seq_one_letter_code
_entity_poly.pdbx_strand_id
1 'polypeptide(L)' 'NKYFRGRVRENEMCTNSFHGGVGACERDYGGPLACQNADCWVLEGVIIPMRRCGHPGQPNIFIRVSVY' A
#
# COMPACT_ATOMS: atom_id res chain seq x y z
N ASN A 1 -11.15 3.80 8.04
CA ASN A 1 -10.89 4.12 6.61
C ASN A 1 -12.18 3.96 5.81
N LYS A 2 -12.72 5.01 5.18
CA LYS A 2 -14.01 4.95 4.46
C LYS A 2 -13.95 4.21 3.11
N TYR A 3 -12.75 4.09 2.52
CA TYR A 3 -12.57 3.57 1.17
C TYR A 3 -12.54 2.04 1.10
N PHE A 4 -11.98 1.38 2.12
CA PHE A 4 -11.72 -0.07 2.11
C PHE A 4 -12.30 -0.82 3.32
N ARG A 5 -13.32 -0.26 3.99
CA ARG A 5 -13.91 -0.87 5.20
C ARG A 5 -14.44 -2.28 4.90
N GLY A 6 -13.83 -3.30 5.50
CA GLY A 6 -14.19 -4.71 5.30
C GLY A 6 -13.86 -5.29 3.92
N ARG A 7 -13.03 -4.61 3.12
CA ARG A 7 -12.71 -4.99 1.73
C ARG A 7 -11.23 -5.30 1.48
N VAL A 8 -10.38 -5.20 2.52
CA VAL A 8 -8.97 -5.60 2.45
C VAL A 8 -8.90 -7.08 2.79
N ARG A 9 -8.30 -7.88 1.91
CA ARG A 9 -8.11 -9.31 2.10
C ARG A 9 -6.98 -9.59 3.10
N GLU A 10 -6.89 -10.81 3.62
CA GLU A 10 -5.83 -11.20 4.55
C GLU A 10 -4.43 -11.11 3.93
N ASN A 11 -4.33 -11.41 2.63
CA ASN A 11 -3.11 -11.29 1.84
C ASN A 11 -2.82 -9.87 1.34
N GLU A 12 -3.58 -8.89 1.81
CA GLU A 12 -3.43 -7.48 1.48
C GLU A 12 -3.19 -6.65 2.75
N MET A 13 -2.63 -5.46 2.55
CA MET A 13 -2.44 -4.48 3.61
C MET A 13 -2.62 -3.07 3.08
N CYS A 14 -3.03 -2.16 3.95
CA CYS A 14 -3.13 -0.74 3.62
C CYS A 14 -2.03 0.05 4.30
N THR A 15 -1.56 1.12 3.63
CA THR A 15 -0.74 2.13 4.29
C THR A 15 -1.62 3.15 4.99
N ASN A 16 -1.01 4.01 5.80
CA ASN A 16 -1.71 5.21 6.24
C ASN A 16 -2.08 6.08 5.03
N SER A 17 -3.16 6.87 5.16
CA SER A 17 -3.55 7.80 4.11
C SER A 17 -2.56 8.94 4.05
N PHE A 18 -1.96 9.18 2.88
CA PHE A 18 -1.04 10.31 2.71
C PHE A 18 -1.83 11.62 2.68
N HIS A 19 -1.35 12.63 3.41
CA HIS A 19 -1.82 13.99 3.26
C HIS A 19 -1.33 14.57 1.92
N GLY A 20 -2.19 15.34 1.23
CA GLY A 20 -1.82 16.01 -0.01
C GLY A 20 -2.04 15.23 -1.31
N GLY A 21 -2.73 14.07 -1.28
CA GLY A 21 -3.03 13.32 -2.50
C GLY A 21 -1.82 12.59 -3.10
N VAL A 22 -0.80 12.34 -2.29
CA VAL A 22 0.35 11.52 -2.69
C VAL A 22 -0.03 10.04 -2.60
N GLY A 23 0.33 9.25 -3.60
CA GLY A 23 0.10 7.81 -3.55
C GLY A 23 0.69 7.11 -4.75
N ALA A 24 1.00 5.82 -4.58
CA ALA A 24 1.50 5.00 -5.66
C ALA A 24 0.42 4.83 -6.74
N CYS A 25 0.83 4.88 -8.00
CA CYS A 25 -0.06 4.87 -9.15
C CYS A 25 0.41 3.89 -10.23
N GLU A 26 -0.10 4.05 -11.45
CA GLU A 26 0.03 3.09 -12.56
C GLU A 26 1.46 2.67 -12.91
N ARG A 27 2.42 3.56 -12.69
CA ARG A 27 3.83 3.29 -13.00
C ARG A 27 4.63 2.74 -11.82
N ASP A 28 4.02 2.66 -10.65
CA ASP A 28 4.66 2.13 -9.46
C ASP A 28 4.38 0.64 -9.25
N TYR A 29 3.43 0.05 -9.97
CA TYR A 29 3.03 -1.37 -9.85
C TYR A 29 4.21 -2.33 -9.85
N GLY A 30 4.22 -3.26 -8.89
CA GLY A 30 5.36 -4.16 -8.65
C GLY A 30 6.48 -3.52 -7.81
N GLY A 31 6.39 -2.22 -7.53
CA GLY A 31 7.31 -1.51 -6.67
C GLY A 31 7.25 -1.95 -5.20
N PRO A 32 8.38 -1.87 -4.47
CA PRO A 32 8.47 -2.33 -3.10
C PRO A 32 7.87 -1.33 -2.11
N LEU A 33 7.12 -1.83 -1.13
CA LEU A 33 6.89 -1.16 0.14
C LEU A 33 7.95 -1.65 1.12
N ALA A 34 9.04 -0.91 1.21
CA ALA A 34 10.13 -1.20 2.12
C ALA A 34 9.94 -0.42 3.43
N CYS A 35 10.02 -1.12 4.56
CA CYS A 35 10.02 -0.53 5.89
C CYS A 35 11.39 -0.73 6.53
N GLN A 36 11.97 0.35 7.08
CA GLN A 36 13.21 0.24 7.81
C GLN A 36 12.94 -0.37 9.18
N ASN A 37 13.57 -1.51 9.45
CA ASN A 37 13.51 -2.19 10.74
C ASN A 37 14.92 -2.33 11.30
N ALA A 38 15.20 -1.62 12.39
CA ALA A 38 16.56 -1.41 12.89
C ALA A 38 17.51 -0.95 11.76
N ASP A 39 18.49 -1.78 11.41
CA ASP A 39 19.54 -1.44 10.44
C ASP A 39 19.29 -2.00 9.03
N CYS A 40 18.14 -2.63 8.78
CA CYS A 40 17.81 -3.27 7.52
C CYS A 40 16.51 -2.76 6.91
N TRP A 41 16.42 -2.79 5.58
CA TRP A 41 15.16 -2.58 4.86
C TRP A 41 14.44 -3.92 4.69
N VAL A 42 13.22 -3.99 5.17
CA VAL A 42 12.36 -5.18 5.05
C VAL A 42 11.30 -4.90 3.99
N LEU A 43 11.13 -5.84 3.06
CA LEU A 43 10.07 -5.79 2.07
C LEU A 43 8.76 -6.26 2.72
N GLU A 44 7.90 -5.32 3.09
CA GLU A 44 6.61 -5.60 3.75
C GLU A 44 5.50 -5.84 2.73
N GLY A 45 5.57 -5.18 1.57
CA GLY A 45 4.53 -5.27 0.58
C GLY A 45 4.95 -4.94 -0.84
N VAL A 46 4.07 -5.26 -1.79
CA VAL A 46 4.23 -4.94 -3.21
C VAL A 46 2.98 -4.23 -3.70
N ILE A 47 3.14 -3.08 -4.35
CA ILE A 47 2.00 -2.27 -4.82
C ILE A 47 1.30 -2.96 -5.99
N ILE A 48 -0.03 -2.95 -5.94
CA ILE A 48 -0.91 -3.54 -6.94
C ILE A 48 -1.68 -2.50 -7.73
N PRO A 49 -2.22 -2.90 -8.89
CA PRO A 49 -3.18 -2.09 -9.63
C PRO A 49 -4.38 -1.63 -8.81
N MET A 50 -4.65 -0.32 -8.85
CA MET A 50 -5.76 0.30 -8.13
C MET A 50 -6.54 1.22 -9.08
N ARG A 51 -7.88 1.20 -8.98
CA ARG A 51 -8.76 2.00 -9.86
C ARG A 51 -8.58 3.52 -9.71
N ARG A 52 -8.12 3.99 -8.56
CA ARG A 52 -7.83 5.39 -8.26
C ARG A 52 -6.61 5.47 -7.35
N CYS A 53 -5.65 6.28 -7.72
CA CYS A 53 -4.45 6.60 -6.94
C CYS A 53 -4.48 8.07 -6.50
N GLY A 54 -3.72 8.43 -5.46
CA GLY A 54 -3.52 9.83 -5.06
C GLY A 54 -4.77 10.60 -4.59
N HIS A 55 -5.88 9.91 -4.28
CA HIS A 55 -7.05 10.60 -3.75
C HIS A 55 -6.83 10.97 -2.28
N PRO A 56 -7.03 12.24 -1.87
CA PRO A 56 -6.88 12.64 -0.47
C PRO A 56 -7.68 11.74 0.47
N GLY A 57 -7.00 11.19 1.48
CA GLY A 57 -7.62 10.29 2.46
C GLY A 57 -7.79 8.83 2.01
N GLN A 58 -7.53 8.49 0.75
CA GLN A 58 -7.55 7.11 0.26
C GLN A 58 -6.14 6.50 0.42
N PRO A 59 -5.98 5.40 1.16
CA PRO A 59 -4.70 4.72 1.30
C PRO A 59 -4.39 3.91 0.03
N ASN A 60 -3.14 3.52 -0.13
CA ASN A 60 -2.75 2.51 -1.12
C ASN A 60 -2.88 1.12 -0.50
N ILE A 61 -3.23 0.15 -1.33
CA ILE A 61 -3.31 -1.27 -0.97
C ILE A 61 -2.11 -1.97 -1.59
N PHE A 62 -1.44 -2.79 -0.79
CA PHE A 62 -0.30 -3.59 -1.17
C PHE A 62 -0.63 -5.05 -0.91
N ILE A 63 -0.01 -5.95 -1.67
CA ILE A 63 0.08 -7.36 -1.28
C ILE A 63 0.94 -7.42 -0.04
N ARG A 64 0.51 -8.15 0.98
CA ARG A 64 1.30 -8.40 2.19
C ARG A 64 2.29 -9.52 1.89
N VAL A 65 3.59 -9.21 1.87
CA VAL A 65 4.62 -10.20 1.51
C VAL A 65 4.72 -11.29 2.57
N SER A 66 4.50 -10.96 3.85
CA SER A 66 4.64 -11.91 4.97
C SER A 66 3.67 -13.10 4.98
N VAL A 67 2.67 -13.14 4.09
CA VAL A 67 1.73 -14.27 3.98
C VAL A 67 2.05 -15.22 2.83
N TYR A 68 3.15 -14.96 2.12
CA TYR A 68 3.71 -15.80 1.07
C TYR A 68 5.07 -16.34 1.53
#